data_AF-A0AAE1QTY7-F1
#
_entry.id   AF-A0AAE1QTY7-F1
#
_cell.length_a   1.000
_cell.length_b   1.000
_cell.length_c   1.000
_cell.angle_alpha   90.00
_cell.angle_beta   90.00
_cell.angle_gamma   90.00
#
_symmetry.space_group_name_H-M   'P 1'
#
loop_
_entity.id
_entity.type
_entity.pdbx_description
1 polymer ?
#
loop_
_entity_poly.entity_id
_entity_poly.type
_entity_poly.pdbx_seq_one_letter_code
_entity_poly.pdbx_strand_id
1 'polypeptide(L)'
;MASDQEGSTETYIPVKILLQVQLIPYDPNVLDASILWTESRDVGDGYRAVRMVNNINLNMDAWNADKSKGGVRDGTIVALWEWWKGDNRNQHWKIVPYSSLVPNLHARIAEFDEYLEKQAKEDLNSSLAAYNQNPEEVTDTFNKEVGE
;
A
#
# COMPACT_ATOMS: atom_id res chain seq x y z
N MET A 1 -18.80 52.02 -20.66
CA MET A 1 -17.50 51.57 -20.13
C MET A 1 -17.75 51.04 -18.74
N ALA A 2 -17.97 49.73 -18.63
CA ALA A 2 -17.97 49.00 -17.36
C ALA A 2 -16.84 47.99 -17.50
N SER A 3 -15.85 48.10 -16.63
CA SER A 3 -14.68 47.23 -16.58
C SER A 3 -15.05 45.98 -15.78
N ASP A 4 -15.22 44.87 -16.47
CA ASP A 4 -15.32 43.56 -15.83
C ASP A 4 -13.96 43.22 -15.22
N GLN A 5 -13.94 43.06 -13.90
CA GLN A 5 -12.80 42.51 -13.18
C GLN A 5 -12.81 41.00 -13.38
N GLU A 6 -11.85 40.50 -14.16
CA GLU A 6 -11.50 39.08 -14.22
C GLU A 6 -11.00 38.64 -12.84
N GLY A 7 -11.87 37.98 -12.09
CA GLY A 7 -11.51 37.26 -10.89
C GLY A 7 -10.63 36.08 -11.28
N SER A 8 -9.34 36.16 -10.93
CA SER A 8 -8.42 35.03 -10.99
C SER A 8 -8.95 33.92 -10.09
N THR A 9 -9.47 32.85 -10.68
CA THR A 9 -9.64 31.59 -9.97
C THR A 9 -8.24 31.03 -9.72
N GLU A 10 -7.64 31.43 -8.60
CA GLU A 10 -6.57 30.64 -7.97
C GLU A 10 -7.15 29.25 -7.73
N THR A 11 -6.75 28.30 -8.58
CA THR A 11 -6.93 26.90 -8.29
C THR A 11 -6.17 26.62 -7.01
N TYR A 12 -6.90 26.40 -5.93
CA TYR A 12 -6.36 25.84 -4.71
C TYR A 12 -5.71 24.51 -5.07
N ILE A 13 -4.40 24.52 -5.29
CA ILE A 13 -3.57 23.32 -5.30
C ILE A 13 -3.33 23.05 -3.82
N PRO A 14 -4.03 22.09 -3.18
CA PRO A 14 -3.64 21.73 -1.82
C PRO A 14 -2.16 21.39 -1.90
N VAL A 15 -1.36 22.00 -1.02
CA VAL A 15 0.02 21.59 -0.78
C VAL A 15 -0.04 20.08 -0.58
N LYS A 16 0.34 19.30 -1.60
CA LYS A 16 0.29 17.85 -1.53
C LYS A 16 1.40 17.45 -0.56
N ILE A 17 1.05 17.36 0.72
CA ILE A 17 1.96 16.93 1.77
C ILE A 17 2.31 15.48 1.48
N LEU A 18 3.60 15.21 1.36
CA LEU A 18 4.10 13.85 1.30
C LEU A 18 3.87 13.19 2.66
N LEU A 19 3.00 12.20 2.68
CA LEU A 19 2.76 11.37 3.85
C LEU A 19 3.66 10.15 3.74
N GLN A 20 4.88 10.27 4.27
CA GLN A 20 5.81 9.15 4.32
C GLN A 20 5.24 8.04 5.21
N VAL A 21 5.30 6.79 4.71
CA VAL A 21 4.94 5.62 5.48
C VAL A 21 6.06 5.32 6.49
N GLN A 22 5.67 5.08 7.73
CA GLN A 22 6.60 4.80 8.83
C GLN A 22 6.21 3.49 9.51
N LEU A 23 7.21 2.85 10.14
CA LEU A 23 6.98 1.70 11.01
C LEU A 23 6.59 2.20 12.40
N ILE A 24 5.59 1.54 13.00
CA ILE A 24 5.19 1.76 14.38
C ILE A 24 5.09 0.42 15.12
N PRO A 25 5.25 0.39 16.44
CA PRO A 25 4.97 -0.80 17.24
C PRO A 25 3.51 -1.21 17.13
N TYR A 26 3.25 -2.51 16.98
CA TYR A 26 1.90 -3.05 17.01
C TYR A 26 1.39 -3.17 18.46
N ASP A 27 0.21 -2.62 18.73
CA ASP A 27 -0.53 -2.84 19.98
C ASP A 27 -1.83 -3.61 19.69
N PRO A 28 -1.94 -4.89 20.10
CA PRO A 28 -3.13 -5.69 19.85
C PRO A 28 -4.37 -5.22 20.62
N ASN A 29 -4.22 -4.33 21.60
CA ASN A 29 -5.32 -3.84 22.43
C ASN A 29 -5.95 -2.56 21.87
N VAL A 30 -5.39 -2.00 20.79
CA VAL A 30 -5.85 -0.76 20.17
C VAL A 30 -6.19 -1.01 18.71
N LEU A 31 -7.42 -0.65 18.31
CA LEU A 31 -7.78 -0.61 16.90
C LEU A 31 -7.18 0.64 16.27
N ASP A 32 -5.96 0.51 15.75
CA ASP A 32 -5.30 1.56 14.97
C ASP A 32 -5.55 1.33 13.47
N ALA A 33 -6.45 2.13 12.88
CA ALA A 33 -6.76 2.02 11.47
C ALA A 33 -5.62 2.48 10.54
N SER A 34 -4.58 3.17 11.07
CA SER A 34 -3.42 3.62 10.27
C SER A 34 -2.47 2.48 9.87
N ILE A 35 -2.54 1.34 10.56
CA ILE A 35 -1.76 0.14 10.26
C ILE A 35 -2.55 -0.91 9.47
N LEU A 36 -3.83 -0.64 9.15
CA LEU A 36 -4.68 -1.54 8.39
C LEU A 36 -4.68 -1.16 6.91
N TRP A 37 -4.41 -2.16 6.07
CA TRP A 37 -4.27 -1.99 4.62
C TRP A 37 -5.17 -2.97 3.87
N THR A 38 -5.64 -2.54 2.71
CA THR A 38 -6.40 -3.33 1.75
C THR A 38 -5.56 -3.61 0.52
N GLU A 39 -5.82 -4.75 -0.09
CA GLU A 39 -5.26 -5.16 -1.37
C GLU A 39 -6.31 -4.95 -2.46
N SER A 40 -5.93 -4.39 -3.62
CA SER A 40 -6.83 -4.31 -4.78
C SER A 40 -6.89 -5.63 -5.55
N ARG A 41 -7.81 -5.68 -6.52
CA ARG A 41 -7.72 -6.66 -7.60
C ARG A 41 -6.39 -6.53 -8.36
N ASP A 42 -6.03 -7.57 -9.08
CA ASP A 42 -4.86 -7.59 -9.97
C ASP A 42 -4.94 -6.45 -11.00
N VAL A 43 -3.90 -5.63 -11.08
CA VAL A 43 -3.75 -4.53 -12.04
C VAL A 43 -2.87 -4.89 -13.25
N GLY A 44 -2.42 -6.16 -13.31
CA GLY A 44 -1.59 -6.76 -14.35
C GLY A 44 -0.45 -7.61 -13.76
N ASP A 45 -0.17 -8.78 -14.34
CA ASP A 45 0.99 -9.64 -14.02
C ASP A 45 1.14 -10.07 -12.54
N GLY A 46 0.03 -10.11 -11.79
CA GLY A 46 0.04 -10.43 -10.36
C GLY A 46 0.37 -9.24 -9.46
N TYR A 47 0.44 -8.02 -10.01
CA TYR A 47 0.61 -6.80 -9.24
C TYR A 47 -0.72 -6.25 -8.78
N ARG A 48 -0.71 -5.53 -7.65
CA ARG A 48 -1.89 -4.97 -6.99
C ARG A 48 -1.56 -3.64 -6.34
N ALA A 49 -2.56 -2.81 -6.12
CA ALA A 49 -2.44 -1.63 -5.28
C ALA A 49 -2.65 -2.01 -3.80
N VAL A 50 -1.88 -1.38 -2.92
CA VAL A 50 -2.04 -1.49 -1.46
C VAL A 50 -2.54 -0.14 -0.95
N ARG A 51 -3.66 -0.12 -0.24
CA ARG A 51 -4.37 1.13 0.13
C ARG A 51 -4.75 1.14 1.60
N MET A 52 -4.78 2.31 2.22
CA MET A 52 -5.19 2.43 3.62
C MET A 52 -6.66 2.02 3.77
N VAL A 53 -7.03 1.31 4.84
CA VAL A 53 -8.44 0.97 5.12
C VAL A 53 -9.27 2.21 5.40
N ASN A 54 -8.72 3.16 6.16
CA ASN A 54 -9.44 4.39 6.54
C ASN A 54 -9.49 5.46 5.43
N ASN A 55 -8.73 5.29 4.34
CA ASN A 55 -8.78 6.18 3.18
C ASN A 55 -8.27 5.47 1.92
N ILE A 56 -9.19 4.80 1.22
CA ILE A 56 -8.89 4.02 0.02
C ILE A 56 -8.49 4.87 -1.21
N ASN A 57 -8.55 6.19 -1.13
CA ASN A 57 -8.05 7.07 -2.20
C ASN A 57 -6.52 7.19 -2.17
N LEU A 58 -5.88 6.78 -1.07
CA LEU A 58 -4.44 6.81 -0.88
C LEU A 58 -3.83 5.41 -1.04
N ASN A 59 -2.81 5.33 -1.88
CA ASN A 59 -2.09 4.11 -2.24
C ASN A 59 -0.69 4.16 -1.65
N MET A 60 -0.14 3.00 -1.34
CA MET A 60 1.27 2.82 -1.10
C MET A 60 2.03 3.11 -2.40
N ASP A 61 2.86 4.14 -2.38
CA ASP A 61 3.56 4.69 -3.54
C ASP A 61 5.06 4.68 -3.28
N ALA A 62 5.84 4.12 -4.20
CA ALA A 62 7.27 4.33 -4.25
C ALA A 62 7.55 5.74 -4.80
N TRP A 63 7.72 6.69 -3.89
CA TRP A 63 7.69 8.12 -4.19
C TRP A 63 8.73 8.51 -5.23
N ASN A 64 8.28 9.18 -6.30
CA ASN A 64 9.11 9.71 -7.39
C ASN A 64 10.00 8.63 -8.05
N ALA A 65 9.58 7.36 -7.95
CA ALA A 65 10.25 6.20 -8.52
C ALA A 65 9.64 5.80 -9.87
N ASP A 66 9.10 6.77 -10.61
CA ASP A 66 8.64 6.54 -11.97
C ASP A 66 9.82 6.23 -12.91
N LYS A 67 9.51 5.64 -14.07
CA LYS A 67 10.52 5.22 -15.04
C LYS A 67 11.39 6.39 -15.56
N SER A 68 10.81 7.58 -15.68
CA SER A 68 11.54 8.78 -16.14
C SER A 68 12.55 9.28 -15.09
N LYS A 69 12.35 8.92 -13.82
CA LYS A 69 13.20 9.25 -12.67
C LYS A 69 14.13 8.12 -12.26
N GLY A 70 14.29 7.11 -13.12
CA GLY A 70 15.20 5.99 -12.89
C GLY A 70 14.58 4.81 -12.14
N GLY A 71 13.28 4.83 -11.88
CA GLY A 71 12.60 3.71 -11.22
C GLY A 71 12.87 3.60 -9.71
N VAL A 72 12.40 2.50 -9.14
CA VAL A 72 12.64 2.11 -7.75
C VAL A 72 14.12 1.77 -7.55
N ARG A 73 14.70 2.28 -6.47
CA ARG A 73 16.11 2.11 -6.10
C ARG A 73 16.29 2.15 -4.59
N ASP A 74 17.47 1.76 -4.11
CA ASP A 74 17.80 1.87 -2.69
C ASP A 74 17.65 3.32 -2.22
N GLY A 75 16.98 3.50 -1.08
CA GLY A 75 16.63 4.82 -0.54
C GLY A 75 15.37 5.45 -1.14
N THR A 76 14.67 4.78 -2.06
CA THR A 76 13.33 5.20 -2.48
C THR A 76 12.39 5.22 -1.27
N ILE A 77 11.75 6.37 -1.05
CA ILE A 77 10.79 6.56 0.03
C ILE A 77 9.46 5.89 -0.33
N VAL A 78 8.85 5.19 0.63
CA VAL A 78 7.46 4.75 0.53
C VAL A 78 6.57 5.82 1.14
N ALA A 79 5.59 6.30 0.38
CA ALA A 79 4.66 7.35 0.78
C ALA A 79 3.22 6.98 0.42
N LEU A 80 2.26 7.74 0.93
CA LEU A 80 0.88 7.68 0.50
C LEU A 80 0.63 8.69 -0.62
N TRP A 81 0.02 8.23 -1.71
CA TRP A 81 -0.35 9.10 -2.81
C TRP A 81 -1.68 8.70 -3.46
N GLU A 82 -2.34 9.69 -4.06
CA GLU A 82 -3.53 9.46 -4.87
C GLU A 82 -3.18 8.59 -6.09
N TRP A 83 -4.17 7.84 -6.58
CA TRP A 83 -3.98 7.03 -7.79
C TRP A 83 -3.54 7.92 -8.97
N TRP A 84 -2.37 7.64 -9.54
CA TRP A 84 -1.86 8.39 -10.66
C TRP A 84 -2.44 7.86 -11.98
N LYS A 85 -3.03 8.73 -12.79
CA LYS A 85 -3.66 8.34 -14.07
C LYS A 85 -2.67 8.15 -15.22
N GLY A 86 -1.40 8.50 -15.03
CA GLY A 86 -0.33 8.27 -16.00
C GLY A 86 0.36 6.93 -15.79
N ASP A 87 1.67 6.85 -16.08
CA ASP A 87 2.48 5.68 -15.73
C ASP A 87 2.63 5.60 -14.20
N ASN A 88 1.88 4.70 -13.59
CA ASN A 88 1.75 4.56 -12.13
C ASN A 88 2.29 3.22 -11.62
N ARG A 89 3.23 2.61 -12.35
CA ARG A 89 3.86 1.34 -11.96
C ARG A 89 4.58 1.41 -10.60
N ASN A 90 4.93 2.60 -10.12
CA ASN A 90 5.47 2.82 -8.77
C ASN A 90 4.41 2.65 -7.66
N GLN A 91 3.14 2.48 -8.01
CA GLN A 91 2.02 2.18 -7.11
C GLN A 91 1.61 0.70 -7.16
N HIS A 92 2.31 -0.11 -7.94
CA HIS A 92 2.02 -1.53 -8.17
C HIS A 92 2.95 -2.40 -7.33
N TRP A 93 2.37 -3.21 -6.44
CA TRP A 93 3.09 -4.09 -5.52
C TRP A 93 2.79 -5.55 -5.81
N LYS A 94 3.79 -6.40 -5.62
CA LYS A 94 3.62 -7.86 -5.71
C LYS A 94 3.95 -8.48 -4.37
N ILE A 95 2.96 -9.11 -3.76
CA ILE A 95 3.14 -9.88 -2.53
C ILE A 95 3.62 -11.27 -2.95
N VAL A 96 4.86 -11.59 -2.61
CA VAL A 96 5.49 -12.88 -2.91
C VAL A 96 5.75 -13.62 -1.61
N PRO A 97 5.43 -14.92 -1.51
CA PRO A 97 5.77 -15.70 -0.33
C PRO A 97 7.28 -15.68 -0.14
N TYR A 98 7.74 -15.43 1.09
CA TYR A 98 9.18 -15.42 1.39
C TYR A 98 9.84 -16.75 0.99
N SER A 99 9.16 -17.88 1.20
CA SER A 99 9.59 -19.22 0.76
C SER A 99 9.92 -19.32 -0.73
N SER A 100 9.33 -18.46 -1.56
CA SER A 100 9.60 -18.38 -3.01
C SER A 100 10.84 -17.54 -3.34
N LEU A 101 11.32 -16.70 -2.40
CA LEU A 101 12.50 -15.84 -2.55
C LEU A 101 13.80 -16.50 -2.06
N VAL A 102 13.71 -17.37 -1.04
CA VAL A 102 14.87 -18.01 -0.38
C VAL A 102 15.80 -18.80 -1.33
N PRO A 103 15.33 -19.43 -2.43
CA PRO A 103 16.25 -20.05 -3.38
C PRO A 103 17.21 -19.05 -4.05
N ASN A 104 16.90 -17.74 -4.04
CA ASN A 104 17.64 -16.73 -4.82
C ASN A 104 18.20 -15.55 -3.99
N LEU A 105 17.90 -15.43 -2.69
CA LEU A 105 18.42 -14.33 -1.87
C LEU A 105 19.62 -14.79 -1.02
N HIS A 106 20.84 -14.70 -1.56
CA HIS A 106 22.09 -14.77 -0.79
C HIS A 106 22.37 -13.48 0.02
N ALA A 107 21.34 -12.70 0.34
CA ALA A 107 21.51 -11.52 1.18
C ALA A 107 21.62 -11.96 2.64
N ARG A 108 22.77 -11.69 3.26
CA ARG A 108 23.08 -11.97 4.68
C ARG A 108 22.25 -11.12 5.65
N ILE A 109 20.95 -11.00 5.44
CA ILE A 109 20.05 -10.13 6.23
C ILE A 109 19.50 -10.90 7.45
N ALA A 110 19.42 -12.22 7.40
CA ALA A 110 19.39 -13.13 8.54
C ALA A 110 19.61 -14.52 7.95
N GLU A 111 20.34 -15.42 8.62
CA GLU A 111 20.17 -16.83 8.27
C GLU A 111 18.73 -17.17 8.64
N PHE A 112 17.99 -17.71 7.67
CA PHE A 112 16.62 -18.16 7.88
C PHE A 112 16.70 -19.42 8.75
N ASP A 113 16.81 -19.20 10.05
CA ASP A 113 16.94 -20.26 11.04
C ASP A 113 15.61 -21.00 11.21
N GLU A 114 15.65 -22.16 11.85
CA GLU A 114 14.47 -23.01 12.06
C GLU A 114 13.32 -22.25 12.76
N TYR A 115 13.64 -21.23 13.55
CA TYR A 115 12.66 -20.40 14.22
C TYR A 115 11.91 -19.49 13.23
N LEU A 116 12.62 -18.77 12.38
CA LEU A 116 12.02 -17.93 11.35
C LEU A 116 11.27 -18.75 10.30
N GLU A 117 11.76 -19.94 9.95
CA GLU A 117 11.02 -20.88 9.08
C GLU A 117 9.68 -21.30 9.70
N LYS A 118 9.72 -21.68 10.98
CA LYS A 118 8.52 -22.07 11.72
C LYS A 118 7.53 -20.91 11.79
N GLN A 119 8.00 -19.71 12.15
CA GLN A 119 7.15 -18.53 12.25
C GLN A 119 6.53 -18.18 10.90
N ALA A 120 7.31 -18.15 9.82
CA ALA A 120 6.80 -17.87 8.48
C ALA A 120 5.75 -18.91 8.02
N LYS A 121 5.90 -20.17 8.44
CA LYS A 121 4.92 -21.23 8.16
C LYS A 121 3.64 -21.07 8.97
N GLU A 122 3.75 -20.67 10.24
CA GLU A 122 2.61 -20.36 11.09
C GLU A 122 1.84 -19.14 10.56
N ASP A 123 2.55 -18.08 10.17
CA ASP A 123 1.99 -16.87 9.58
C ASP A 123 1.29 -17.17 8.24
N LEU A 124 1.91 -18.00 7.38
CA LEU A 124 1.29 -18.43 6.13
C LEU A 124 0.00 -19.23 6.39
N ASN A 125 0.01 -20.17 7.33
CA ASN A 125 -1.17 -20.96 7.67
C ASN A 125 -2.27 -20.09 8.27
N SER A 126 -1.92 -19.14 9.13
CA SER A 126 -2.86 -18.17 9.71
C SER A 126 -3.47 -17.29 8.63
N SER A 127 -2.64 -16.77 7.71
CA SER A 127 -3.09 -15.99 6.56
C SER A 127 -4.01 -16.80 5.65
N LEU A 128 -3.69 -18.06 5.34
CA LEU A 128 -4.56 -18.94 4.55
C LEU A 128 -5.88 -19.25 5.25
N ALA A 129 -5.87 -19.40 6.58
CA ALA A 129 -7.08 -19.62 7.37
C ALA A 129 -7.97 -18.37 7.44
N ALA A 130 -7.36 -17.18 7.46
CA ALA A 130 -8.06 -15.90 7.44
C ALA A 130 -8.45 -15.44 6.02
N TYR A 131 -7.86 -16.03 4.99
CA TYR A 131 -8.11 -15.67 3.60
C TYR A 131 -9.54 -16.02 3.19
N ASN A 132 -10.31 -14.99 2.83
CA ASN A 132 -11.60 -15.14 2.20
C ASN A 132 -11.45 -15.05 0.67
N GLN A 133 -11.95 -16.05 -0.06
CA GLN A 133 -11.94 -16.05 -1.53
C GLN A 133 -12.76 -14.90 -2.14
N ASN A 134 -13.74 -14.38 -1.39
CA ASN A 134 -14.54 -13.21 -1.75
C ASN A 134 -14.27 -12.07 -0.76
N PRO A 135 -13.09 -11.42 -0.83
CA PRO A 135 -12.72 -10.36 0.13
C PRO A 135 -13.63 -9.13 0.04
N GLU A 136 -14.34 -8.94 -1.07
CA GLU A 136 -15.35 -7.87 -1.22
C GLU A 136 -16.56 -8.09 -0.28
N GLU A 137 -16.93 -9.33 0.05
CA GLU A 137 -18.02 -9.61 1.02
C GLU A 137 -17.66 -9.17 2.44
N VAL A 138 -16.39 -9.29 2.82
CA VAL A 138 -15.89 -8.82 4.12
C VAL A 138 -15.94 -7.29 4.17
N THR A 139 -15.56 -6.66 3.06
CA THR A 139 -15.56 -5.20 2.93
C THR A 139 -16.99 -4.65 2.92
N ASP A 140 -17.92 -5.28 2.21
CA ASP A 140 -19.33 -4.89 2.15
C ASP A 140 -20.04 -5.08 3.49
N THR A 141 -19.71 -6.15 4.22
CA THR A 141 -20.22 -6.38 5.59
C THR A 141 -19.74 -5.27 6.52
N PHE A 142 -18.43 -4.98 6.51
CA PHE A 142 -17.87 -3.91 7.33
C PHE A 142 -18.48 -2.55 7.00
N ASN A 143 -18.62 -2.20 5.71
CA ASN A 143 -19.22 -0.94 5.26
C ASN A 143 -20.68 -0.79 5.71
N LYS A 144 -21.45 -1.88 5.82
CA LYS A 144 -22.82 -1.86 6.38
C LYS A 144 -22.84 -1.60 7.89
N GLU A 145 -21.83 -2.06 8.62
CA GLU A 145 -21.78 -1.96 10.09
C GLU A 145 -21.29 -0.61 10.58
N VAL A 146 -20.45 0.09 9.80
CA VAL A 146 -19.88 1.39 10.20
C VAL A 146 -20.69 2.61 9.77
N GLY A 147 -21.75 2.41 8.97
CA GLY A 147 -22.68 3.46 8.52
C GLY A 147 -22.09 4.40 7.46
N GLU A 148 -22.95 4.90 6.57
CA GLU A 148 -22.61 5.97 5.60
C GLU A 148 -22.28 7.31 6.28
#